data_AF-A0A366M5D0-F1
#
_entry.id   AF-A0A366M5D0-F1
#
_cell.length_a   1.000
_cell.length_b   1.000
_cell.length_c   1.000
_cell.angle_alpha   90.00
_cell.angle_beta   90.00
_cell.angle_gamma   90.00
#
_symmetry.space_group_name_H-M   'P 1'
#
loop_
_entity.id
_entity.type
_entity.pdbx_description
1 polymer ?
#
loop_
_entity_poly.entity_id
_entity_poly.type
_entity_poly.pdbx_seq_one_letter_code
_entity_poly.pdbx_strand_id
1 'polypeptide(L)'
;MPVGQEAFAVWEVEAGDRGACGVTDSRATAQREMVSALESFPRGRGRVRLAWPAPGLVYRYGETLVTAHRYGRVFVSVRGDAWESGPPWTG
;
A
#
# COMPACT_ATOMS: atom_id res chain seq x y z
N MET A 1 19.72 15.15 0.36
CA MET A 1 18.71 14.46 -0.47
C MET A 1 18.98 14.85 -1.92
N PRO A 2 19.20 13.91 -2.86
CA PRO A 2 19.38 14.31 -4.25
C PRO A 2 18.06 14.87 -4.78
N VAL A 3 18.13 16.06 -5.34
CA VAL A 3 17.02 16.78 -5.98
C VAL A 3 16.76 16.10 -7.33
N GLY A 4 15.53 15.64 -7.58
CA GLY A 4 15.06 15.30 -8.93
C GLY A 4 14.83 13.82 -9.28
N GLN A 5 14.85 12.89 -8.34
CA GLN A 5 14.36 11.53 -8.62
C GLN A 5 12.87 11.45 -8.31
N GLU A 6 12.02 11.46 -9.36
CA GLU A 6 10.58 11.29 -9.21
C GLU A 6 10.30 9.94 -8.53
N ALA A 7 9.61 10.00 -7.39
CA ALA A 7 9.23 8.82 -6.63
C ALA A 7 7.92 8.28 -7.19
N PHE A 8 7.87 6.98 -7.46
CA PHE A 8 6.61 6.29 -7.71
C PHE A 8 5.92 5.95 -6.39
N ALA A 9 4.60 5.93 -6.42
CA ALA A 9 3.77 5.31 -5.39
C ALA A 9 3.43 3.88 -5.84
N VAL A 10 3.95 2.90 -5.11
CA VAL A 10 3.61 1.49 -5.28
C VAL A 10 2.55 1.14 -4.27
N TRP A 11 1.50 0.44 -4.70
CA TRP A 11 0.50 -0.09 -3.80
C TRP A 11 0.43 -1.61 -3.92
N GLU A 12 0.11 -2.26 -2.80
CA GLU A 12 -0.09 -3.70 -2.74
C GLU A 12 -1.23 -4.04 -1.79
N VAL A 13 -1.94 -5.13 -2.10
CA VAL A 13 -3.02 -5.71 -1.33
C VAL A 13 -2.75 -7.19 -1.17
N GLU A 14 -2.81 -7.67 0.06
CA GLU A 14 -2.69 -9.08 0.44
C GLU A 14 -4.02 -9.55 1.06
N ALA A 15 -4.56 -10.65 0.55
CA ALA A 15 -5.83 -11.23 0.97
C ALA A 15 -5.78 -12.77 0.94
N GLY A 16 -4.98 -13.35 1.84
CA GLY A 16 -4.67 -14.79 1.83
C GLY A 16 -3.82 -15.14 0.61
N ASP A 17 -4.23 -16.15 -0.15
CA ASP A 17 -3.52 -16.58 -1.38
C ASP A 17 -3.76 -15.68 -2.59
N ARG A 18 -4.53 -14.60 -2.43
CA ARG A 18 -4.81 -13.62 -3.48
C ARG A 18 -4.25 -12.27 -3.11
N GLY A 19 -3.94 -11.48 -4.13
CA GLY A 19 -3.48 -10.12 -3.95
C GLY A 19 -3.58 -9.34 -5.25
N ALA A 20 -3.31 -8.05 -5.14
CA ALA A 20 -3.19 -7.15 -6.27
C ALA A 20 -2.14 -6.09 -5.95
N CYS A 21 -1.45 -5.60 -6.96
CA CYS A 21 -0.48 -4.52 -6.80
C CYS A 21 -0.45 -3.65 -8.03
N GLY A 22 0.07 -2.44 -7.87
CA GLY A 22 0.24 -1.50 -8.97
C GLY A 22 1.26 -0.42 -8.64
N VAL A 23 1.62 0.36 -9.65
CA VAL A 23 2.58 1.46 -9.54
C VAL A 23 2.04 2.66 -10.33
N THR A 24 2.15 3.84 -9.75
CA THR A 24 1.73 5.11 -10.35
C THR A 24 2.62 6.25 -9.84
N ASP A 25 2.69 7.35 -10.55
CA ASP A 25 3.34 8.60 -10.14
C ASP A 25 2.50 9.41 -9.14
N SER A 26 1.23 9.07 -8.96
CA SER A 26 0.30 9.78 -8.07
C SER A 26 0.00 9.00 -6.80
N ARG A 27 0.42 9.57 -5.65
CA ARG A 27 0.09 9.02 -4.32
C ARG A 27 -1.41 8.86 -4.09
N ALA A 28 -2.20 9.82 -4.59
CA ALA A 28 -3.65 9.80 -4.46
C ALA A 28 -4.28 8.71 -5.32
N THR A 29 -3.76 8.50 -6.53
CA THR A 29 -4.20 7.40 -7.41
C THR A 29 -3.86 6.06 -6.80
N ALA A 30 -2.64 5.87 -6.29
CA ALA A 30 -2.21 4.64 -5.64
C ALA A 30 -3.11 4.27 -4.45
N GLN A 31 -3.44 5.25 -3.60
CA GLN A 31 -4.33 5.01 -2.47
C GLN A 31 -5.74 4.61 -2.93
N ARG A 32 -6.28 5.25 -3.97
CA ARG A 32 -7.60 4.90 -4.52
C ARG A 32 -7.63 3.50 -5.11
N GLU A 33 -6.63 3.14 -5.91
CA GLU A 33 -6.52 1.82 -6.52
C GLU A 33 -6.34 0.72 -5.46
N MET A 34 -5.49 0.97 -4.45
CA MET A 34 -5.34 0.08 -3.30
C MET A 34 -6.66 -0.16 -2.58
N VAL A 35 -7.42 0.91 -2.27
CA VAL A 35 -8.72 0.79 -1.60
C VAL A 35 -9.70 0.00 -2.47
N SER A 36 -9.79 0.32 -3.76
CA SER A 36 -10.69 -0.37 -4.70
C SER A 36 -10.34 -1.86 -4.84
N ALA A 37 -9.06 -2.21 -4.90
CA ALA A 37 -8.61 -3.60 -4.90
C ALA A 37 -8.97 -4.29 -3.57
N LEU A 38 -8.72 -3.63 -2.44
CA LEU A 38 -9.06 -4.15 -1.11
C LEU A 38 -10.58 -4.34 -0.92
N GLU A 39 -11.39 -3.51 -1.57
CA GLU A 39 -12.85 -3.62 -1.64
C GLU A 39 -13.34 -4.88 -2.39
N SER A 40 -12.48 -5.55 -3.14
CA SER A 40 -12.80 -6.82 -3.80
C SER A 40 -12.60 -8.05 -2.90
N PHE A 41 -12.01 -7.88 -1.70
CA PHE A 41 -11.71 -8.98 -0.80
C PHE A 41 -12.49 -8.87 0.53
N PRO A 42 -13.10 -9.96 1.04
CA PRO A 42 -13.83 -9.91 2.31
C PRO A 42 -12.93 -9.63 3.52
N ARG A 43 -11.64 -9.98 3.43
CA ARG A 43 -10.60 -9.65 4.40
C ARG A 43 -9.29 -9.43 3.67
N GLY A 44 -8.45 -8.53 4.18
CA GLY A 44 -7.12 -8.30 3.64
C GLY A 44 -6.48 -7.05 4.23
N ARG A 45 -5.25 -6.79 3.82
CA ARG A 45 -4.50 -5.58 4.13
C ARG A 45 -3.93 -4.98 2.85
N GLY A 46 -3.81 -3.67 2.81
CA GLY A 46 -3.22 -2.94 1.70
C GLY A 46 -2.24 -1.90 2.22
N ARG A 47 -1.21 -1.57 1.44
CA ARG A 47 -0.32 -0.44 1.76
C ARG A 47 0.13 0.27 0.51
N VAL A 48 0.46 1.54 0.66
CA VAL A 48 1.14 2.35 -0.36
C VAL A 48 2.52 2.71 0.16
N ARG A 49 3.55 2.50 -0.66
CA ARG A 49 4.94 2.84 -0.37
C ARG A 49 5.51 3.73 -1.45
N LEU A 50 6.43 4.60 -1.08
CA LEU A 50 7.27 5.27 -2.07
C LEU A 50 8.28 4.27 -2.65
N ALA A 51 8.60 4.43 -3.92
CA ALA A 51 9.64 3.67 -4.59
C ALA A 51 10.43 4.57 -5.52
N TRP A 52 11.74 4.33 -5.60
CA TRP A 52 12.62 5.01 -6.54
C TRP A 52 13.28 4.00 -7.47
N PRO A 53 13.48 4.34 -8.75
CA PRO A 53 14.32 3.55 -9.64
C PRO A 53 15.71 3.35 -9.05
N ALA A 54 16.20 2.12 -9.09
CA ALA A 54 17.55 1.77 -8.72
C ALA A 54 18.25 1.01 -9.87
N PRO A 55 19.60 1.04 -9.94
CA PRO A 55 20.34 0.34 -10.98
C PRO A 55 19.99 -1.14 -11.04
N GLY A 56 19.89 -1.70 -12.24
CA GLY A 56 19.58 -3.13 -12.44
C GLY A 56 18.09 -3.46 -12.56
N LEU A 57 17.26 -2.52 -13.03
CA LEU A 57 15.80 -2.71 -13.23
C LEU A 57 15.04 -3.06 -11.93
N VAL A 58 15.55 -2.60 -10.79
CA VAL A 58 14.92 -2.82 -9.49
C VAL A 58 14.38 -1.51 -8.93
N TYR A 59 13.43 -1.62 -8.00
CA TYR A 59 12.93 -0.49 -7.23
C TYR A 59 13.50 -0.52 -5.83
N ARG A 60 13.94 0.64 -5.34
CA ARG A 60 14.23 0.85 -3.93
C ARG A 60 12.95 1.32 -3.24
N TYR A 61 12.37 0.47 -2.41
CA TYR A 61 11.22 0.84 -1.59
C TYR A 61 11.63 1.75 -0.43
N GLY A 62 10.78 2.74 -0.19
CA GLY A 62 10.90 3.72 0.88
C GLY A 62 9.84 3.56 1.95
N GLU A 63 9.49 4.72 2.52
CA GLU A 63 8.45 4.90 3.51
C GLU A 63 7.10 4.37 3.03
N THR A 64 6.41 3.67 3.92
CA THR A 64 4.99 3.34 3.79
C THR A 64 4.16 4.57 4.12
N LEU A 65 3.42 5.09 3.15
CA LEU A 65 2.62 6.30 3.28
C LEU A 65 1.29 6.04 4.00
N VAL A 66 0.67 4.91 3.68
CA VAL A 66 -0.61 4.51 4.25
C VAL A 66 -0.69 3.00 4.29
N THR A 67 -1.27 2.48 5.36
CA THR A 67 -1.69 1.10 5.49
C THR A 67 -3.20 1.06 5.67
N ALA A 68 -3.86 0.11 5.04
CA ALA A 68 -5.28 -0.15 5.19
C ALA A 68 -5.53 -1.60 5.57
N HIS A 69 -6.51 -1.83 6.42
CA HIS A 69 -6.97 -3.16 6.83
C HIS A 69 -8.46 -3.26 6.57
N ARG A 70 -8.90 -4.37 5.98
CA ARG A 70 -10.30 -4.68 5.78
C ARG A 70 -10.67 -5.98 6.47
N TYR A 71 -11.75 -5.92 7.24
CA TYR A 71 -12.37 -7.07 7.89
C TYR A 71 -13.89 -7.00 7.69
N GLY A 72 -14.39 -7.74 6.70
CA GLY A 72 -15.79 -7.70 6.29
C GLY A 72 -16.18 -6.31 5.77
N ARG A 73 -17.06 -5.63 6.53
CA ARG A 73 -17.52 -4.27 6.23
C ARG A 73 -16.68 -3.18 6.92
N VAL A 74 -15.77 -3.56 7.81
CA VAL A 74 -14.91 -2.62 8.53
C VAL A 74 -13.68 -2.33 7.68
N PHE A 75 -13.40 -1.04 7.50
CA PHE A 75 -12.23 -0.53 6.82
C PHE A 75 -11.46 0.39 7.77
N VAL A 76 -10.17 0.13 7.96
CA VAL A 76 -9.28 0.93 8.80
C VAL A 76 -8.15 1.44 7.93
N SER A 77 -7.96 2.76 7.87
CA SER A 77 -6.81 3.37 7.20
C SER A 77 -5.94 4.05 8.24
N VAL A 78 -4.66 3.73 8.26
CA VAL A 78 -3.65 4.28 9.14
C VAL A 78 -2.60 4.96 8.27
N ARG A 79 -2.24 6.22 8.58
CA ARG A 79 -1.09 6.87 7.94
C ARG A 79 0.19 6.23 8.45
N GLY A 80 1.15 6.00 7.56
CA GLY A 80 2.40 5.34 7.90
C GLY A 80 2.35 3.82 7.80
N ASP A 81 3.40 3.18 8.34
CA ASP A 81 3.51 1.73 8.38
C ASP A 81 2.77 1.16 9.59
N ALA A 82 1.70 0.43 9.31
CA ALA A 82 0.96 -0.36 10.27
C ALA A 82 0.67 -1.75 9.69
N TRP A 83 1.55 -2.24 8.80
CA TRP A 83 1.33 -3.46 8.03
C TRP A 83 1.22 -4.71 8.92
N GLU A 84 2.08 -4.77 9.94
CA GLU A 84 2.09 -5.85 10.95
C GLU A 84 1.17 -5.57 12.13
N SER A 85 0.76 -4.32 12.33
CA SER A 85 -0.25 -3.98 13.32
C SER A 85 -1.58 -4.50 12.81
N GLY A 86 -2.07 -5.59 13.40
CA GLY A 86 -3.44 -6.04 13.20
C GLY A 86 -4.45 -4.90 13.45
N PRO A 87 -5.71 -5.05 13.00
CA PRO A 87 -6.72 -4.03 13.24
C PRO A 87 -6.84 -3.74 14.76
N PRO A 88 -7.12 -2.49 15.16
CA PRO A 88 -7.08 -2.07 16.57
C PRO A 88 -8.10 -2.77 17.50
N TRP A 89 -8.91 -3.69 16.98
CA TRP A 89 -9.98 -4.42 17.69
C TRP A 89 -9.69 -5.92 17.85
N THR A 90 -8.52 -6.42 17.43
CA THR A 90 -8.09 -7.80 17.72
C THR A 90 -7.38 -7.95 19.08
N GLY A 91 -7.60 -7.00 20.00
CA GLY A 91 -7.14 -7.07 21.39
C GLY A 91 -8.17 -7.68 22.32
#